data_AF-A0A925IR50-F1
#
_entry.id   AF-A0A925IR50-F1
#
_cell.length_a   1.000
_cell.length_b   1.000
_cell.length_c   1.000
_cell.angle_alpha   90.00
_cell.angle_beta   90.00
_cell.angle_gamma   90.00
#
_symmetry.space_group_name_H-M   'P 1'
#
loop_
_entity.id
_entity.type
_entity.pdbx_description
1 polymer ?
#
loop_
_entity_poly.entity_id
_entity_poly.type
_entity_poly.pdbx_seq_one_letter_code
_entity_poly.pdbx_strand_id
1 'polypeptide(L)'
;MMLQFVRPSKAAIARILGCRIADIRRFEAWKHVCFVVVAGRRPTLISFKAFQQDHLALRLQGAASVEVIESQDNHFGVFSHKTEKIYIVDTHVGSCTCPDWEFQLQKGLETPTCKHMIRVAQYIECAA
;
A
#
# COMPACT_ATOMS: atom_id res chain seq x y z
N MET A 1 -10.99 -8.31 6.68
CA MET A 1 -10.67 -7.66 5.40
C MET A 1 -9.56 -8.44 4.71
N MET A 2 -9.88 -9.30 3.74
CA MET A 2 -8.85 -9.99 2.94
C MET A 2 -8.35 -9.03 1.87
N LEU A 3 -7.11 -8.56 1.98
CA LEU A 3 -6.45 -7.79 0.93
C LEU A 3 -6.41 -8.64 -0.35
N GLN A 4 -7.25 -8.30 -1.33
CA GLN A 4 -7.26 -8.93 -2.65
C GLN A 4 -5.86 -8.82 -3.28
N PHE A 5 -5.38 -9.96 -3.79
CA PHE A 5 -4.13 -10.20 -4.54
C PHE A 5 -3.09 -9.06 -4.58
N VAL A 6 -2.21 -9.00 -3.57
CA VAL A 6 -0.94 -8.26 -3.71
C VAL A 6 -0.02 -9.05 -4.63
N ARG A 7 0.20 -8.54 -5.84
CA ARG A 7 1.11 -9.17 -6.82
C ARG A 7 2.56 -9.02 -6.36
N PRO A 8 3.39 -10.10 -6.44
CA PRO A 8 4.82 -10.00 -6.14
C PRO A 8 5.48 -9.03 -7.10
N SER A 9 6.31 -8.14 -6.57
CA SER A 9 7.16 -7.24 -7.34
C SER A 9 8.59 -7.32 -6.84
N LYS A 10 9.57 -7.03 -7.69
CA LYS A 10 10.97 -6.98 -7.27
C LYS A 10 11.19 -5.98 -6.12
N ALA A 11 10.47 -4.87 -6.13
CA ALA A 11 10.55 -3.87 -5.05
C ALA A 11 10.04 -4.42 -3.72
N ALA A 12 8.90 -5.14 -3.71
CA ALA A 12 8.39 -5.79 -2.50
C ALA A 12 9.33 -6.90 -2.01
N ILE A 13 9.84 -7.74 -2.92
CA ILE A 13 10.82 -8.78 -2.60
C ILE A 13 12.09 -8.16 -1.97
N ALA A 14 12.60 -7.07 -2.55
CA ALA A 14 13.78 -6.39 -2.06
C ALA A 14 13.61 -5.89 -0.61
N ARG A 15 12.45 -5.30 -0.30
CA ARG A 15 12.12 -4.87 1.07
C ARG A 15 11.98 -6.04 2.03
N ILE A 16 11.19 -7.05 1.67
CA ILE A 16 10.93 -8.23 2.51
C ILE A 16 12.23 -8.97 2.84
N LEU A 17 13.14 -9.13 1.87
CA LEU A 17 14.38 -9.88 2.05
C LEU A 17 15.59 -9.01 2.47
N GLY A 18 15.43 -7.69 2.59
CA GLY A 18 16.54 -6.78 2.87
C GLY A 18 17.69 -6.94 1.86
N CYS A 19 17.38 -6.82 0.57
CA CYS A 19 18.37 -6.92 -0.51
C CYS A 19 18.16 -5.82 -1.56
N ARG A 20 19.15 -5.58 -2.42
CA ARG A 20 18.99 -4.62 -3.51
C ARG A 20 18.18 -5.26 -4.63
N ILE A 21 17.36 -4.47 -5.31
CA ILE A 21 16.56 -4.93 -6.46
C ILE A 21 17.45 -5.59 -7.54
N ALA A 22 18.65 -5.06 -7.75
CA ALA A 22 19.62 -5.57 -8.73
C ALA A 22 20.14 -6.98 -8.40
N ASP A 23 20.09 -7.38 -7.12
CA ASP A 23 20.55 -8.70 -6.68
C ASP A 23 19.48 -9.79 -6.91
N ILE A 24 18.23 -9.42 -7.21
CA ILE A 24 17.14 -10.36 -7.49
C ILE A 24 17.26 -10.88 -8.92
N ARG A 25 17.74 -12.12 -9.06
CA ARG A 25 18.00 -12.78 -10.34
C ARG A 25 16.73 -13.36 -10.96
N ARG A 26 15.87 -13.95 -10.14
CA ARG A 26 14.66 -14.64 -10.58
C ARG A 26 13.60 -14.57 -9.48
N PHE A 27 12.34 -14.43 -9.89
CA PHE A 27 11.21 -14.68 -9.01
C PHE A 27 10.03 -15.26 -9.78
N GLU A 28 9.27 -16.15 -9.14
CA GLU A 28 8.10 -16.82 -9.72
C GLU A 28 6.98 -16.87 -8.71
N ALA A 29 5.77 -16.51 -9.13
CA ALA A 29 4.57 -16.67 -8.32
C ALA A 29 4.05 -18.10 -8.45
N TRP A 30 4.01 -18.83 -7.34
CA TRP A 30 3.34 -20.13 -7.21
C TRP A 30 2.04 -19.96 -6.44
N LYS A 31 1.27 -21.03 -6.21
CA LYS A 31 -0.10 -20.94 -5.66
C LYS A 31 -0.24 -20.13 -4.36
N HIS A 32 0.68 -20.31 -3.41
CA HIS A 32 0.63 -19.65 -2.09
C HIS A 32 1.91 -18.90 -1.69
N VAL A 33 2.93 -18.97 -2.55
CA VAL A 33 4.28 -18.46 -2.27
C VAL A 33 4.88 -17.89 -3.54
N CYS A 34 5.90 -17.06 -3.38
CA CYS A 34 6.78 -16.61 -4.45
C CYS A 34 8.16 -17.24 -4.23
N PHE A 35 8.64 -18.00 -5.20
CA PHE A 35 10.01 -18.50 -5.23
C PHE A 35 10.95 -17.39 -5.70
N VAL A 36 12.02 -17.13 -4.95
CA VAL A 36 12.95 -16.02 -5.21
C VAL A 36 14.40 -16.51 -5.16
N VAL A 37 15.19 -16.09 -6.14
CA VAL A 37 16.64 -16.28 -6.17
C VAL A 37 17.34 -14.93 -6.11
N VAL A 38 18.14 -14.73 -5.06
CA VAL A 38 18.97 -13.54 -4.84
C VAL A 38 20.44 -13.92 -4.99
N ALA A 39 21.23 -13.08 -5.66
CA ALA A 39 22.67 -13.30 -5.86
C ALA A 39 23.39 -13.53 -4.51
N GLY A 40 24.20 -14.58 -4.43
CA GLY A 40 24.96 -14.91 -3.21
C GLY A 40 24.14 -15.44 -2.04
N ARG A 41 22.84 -15.73 -2.23
CA ARG A 41 21.96 -16.28 -1.18
C ARG A 41 21.31 -17.59 -1.66
N ARG A 42 20.87 -18.41 -0.71
CA ARG A 42 20.06 -19.60 -1.01
C ARG A 42 18.68 -19.18 -1.56
N PRO A 43 18.11 -19.92 -2.52
CA PRO A 43 16.73 -19.68 -2.95
C PRO A 43 15.76 -19.69 -1.77
N THR A 44 14.79 -18.78 -1.77
CA THR A 44 13.87 -18.57 -0.65
C THR A 44 12.43 -18.52 -1.15
N LEU A 45 11.49 -19.02 -0.35
CA LEU A 45 10.06 -18.91 -0.58
C LEU A 45 9.48 -17.79 0.29
N ILE A 46 8.72 -16.86 -0.32
CA ILE A 46 8.03 -15.78 0.38
C ILE A 46 6.52 -16.03 0.29
N SER A 47 5.80 -16.05 1.41
CA SER A 47 4.34 -16.23 1.38
C SER A 47 3.62 -14.99 0.84
N PHE A 48 2.44 -15.16 0.21
CA PHE A 48 1.60 -14.01 -0.15
C PHE A 48 1.18 -13.17 1.05
N LYS A 49 1.09 -13.78 2.23
CA LYS A 49 0.86 -13.07 3.49
C LYS A 49 1.97 -12.05 3.77
N ALA A 50 3.24 -12.41 3.53
CA ALA A 50 4.35 -11.47 3.70
C ALA A 50 4.26 -10.29 2.73
N PHE A 51 3.82 -10.50 1.48
CA PHE A 51 3.56 -9.41 0.53
C PHE A 51 2.42 -8.50 0.98
N GLN A 52 1.34 -9.06 1.51
CA GLN A 52 0.24 -8.27 2.08
C GLN A 52 0.70 -7.43 3.27
N GLN A 53 1.50 -8.01 4.16
CA GLN A 53 2.08 -7.31 5.31
C GLN A 53 3.03 -6.18 4.90
N ASP A 54 3.93 -6.43 3.95
CA ASP A 54 4.82 -5.38 3.40
C ASP A 54 4.02 -4.25 2.73
N HIS A 55 3.00 -4.60 1.94
CA HIS A 55 2.14 -3.60 1.30
C HIS A 55 1.42 -2.74 2.35
N LEU A 56 0.81 -3.35 3.37
CA LEU A 56 0.15 -2.61 4.44
C LEU A 56 1.14 -1.72 5.21
N ALA A 57 2.31 -2.25 5.57
CA ALA A 57 3.35 -1.50 6.27
C ALA A 57 3.80 -0.26 5.48
N LEU A 58 4.00 -0.40 4.16
CA LEU A 58 4.35 0.72 3.28
C LEU A 58 3.26 1.79 3.26
N ARG A 59 1.98 1.38 3.27
CA ARG A 59 0.84 2.31 3.26
C ARG A 59 0.72 3.05 4.60
N LEU A 60 0.91 2.36 5.72
CA LEU A 60 0.94 2.94 7.07
C LEU A 60 2.09 3.96 7.20
N GLN A 61 3.28 3.61 6.74
CA GLN A 61 4.41 4.54 6.70
C GLN A 61 4.11 5.76 5.82
N GLY A 62 3.49 5.53 4.66
CA GLY A 62 3.05 6.60 3.78
C GLY A 62 1.98 7.50 4.41
N ALA A 63 1.11 6.97 5.25
CA ALA A 63 0.06 7.74 5.93
C ALA A 63 0.65 8.76 6.92
N ALA A 64 1.77 8.44 7.57
CA ALA A 64 2.48 9.40 8.42
C ALA A 64 3.06 10.61 7.68
N SER A 65 3.19 10.54 6.34
CA SER A 65 3.69 11.62 5.48
C SER A 65 2.59 12.51 4.89
N VAL A 66 1.35 12.37 5.35
CA VAL A 66 0.21 13.17 4.90
C VAL A 66 -0.59 13.68 6.10
N GLU A 67 -1.23 14.83 5.93
CA GLU A 67 -1.91 15.56 7.00
C GLU A 67 -3.36 15.83 6.62
N VAL A 68 -4.28 15.68 7.57
CA VAL A 68 -5.68 16.09 7.38
C VAL A 68 -5.75 17.58 7.70
N ILE A 69 -6.16 18.38 6.72
CA ILE A 69 -6.17 19.85 6.83
C ILE A 69 -7.59 20.43 6.87
N GLU A 70 -8.59 19.68 6.39
CA GLU A 70 -9.99 20.10 6.35
C GLU A 70 -10.89 18.90 6.63
N SER A 71 -11.99 19.10 7.35
CA SER A 71 -13.00 18.08 7.60
C SER A 71 -14.40 18.70 7.60
N GLN A 72 -15.27 18.25 6.70
CA GLN A 72 -16.68 18.65 6.63
C GLN A 72 -17.53 17.46 6.18
N ASP A 73 -18.57 17.09 6.94
CA ASP A 73 -19.61 16.14 6.53
C ASP A 73 -19.10 14.90 5.75
N ASN A 74 -18.24 14.11 6.40
CA ASN A 74 -17.58 12.91 5.85
C ASN A 74 -16.54 13.16 4.72
N HIS A 75 -16.29 14.41 4.36
CA HIS A 75 -15.25 14.80 3.42
C HIS A 75 -14.03 15.32 4.16
N PHE A 76 -12.87 14.78 3.82
CA PHE A 76 -11.59 15.13 4.44
C PHE A 76 -10.60 15.56 3.38
N GLY A 77 -10.08 16.78 3.52
CA GLY A 77 -8.96 17.29 2.75
C GLY A 77 -7.65 16.76 3.34
N VAL A 78 -6.87 16.03 2.54
CA VAL A 78 -5.61 15.43 2.97
C VAL A 78 -4.45 15.99 2.16
N PHE A 79 -3.58 16.76 2.80
CA PHE A 79 -2.38 17.34 2.21
C PHE A 79 -1.23 16.32 2.15
N SER A 80 -0.57 16.22 1.00
CA SER A 80 0.60 15.36 0.79
C SER A 80 1.85 16.21 0.59
N HIS A 81 2.72 16.27 1.61
CA HIS A 81 3.99 17.01 1.57
C HIS A 81 4.90 16.59 0.41
N LYS A 82 4.79 15.36 -0.07
CA LYS A 82 5.59 14.85 -1.20
C LYS A 82 5.19 15.48 -2.54
N THR A 83 3.91 15.76 -2.73
CA THR A 83 3.35 16.17 -4.03
C THR A 83 2.82 17.59 -4.00
N GLU A 84 2.77 18.22 -2.81
CA GLU A 84 2.21 19.55 -2.58
C GLU A 84 0.78 19.67 -3.11
N LYS A 85 -0.02 18.61 -2.90
CA LYS A 85 -1.41 18.49 -3.37
C LYS A 85 -2.32 18.08 -2.23
N ILE A 86 -3.56 18.53 -2.32
CA ILE A 86 -4.66 18.13 -1.46
C ILE A 86 -5.47 17.06 -2.19
N TYR A 87 -5.78 15.98 -1.49
CA TYR A 87 -6.66 14.92 -1.97
C TYR A 87 -7.89 14.85 -1.07
N ILE A 88 -9.05 14.72 -1.68
CA ILE A 88 -10.31 14.52 -0.97
C ILE A 88 -10.52 13.03 -0.71
N VAL A 89 -10.87 12.72 0.54
CA VAL A 89 -11.36 11.44 1.02
C VAL A 89 -12.82 11.61 1.42
N ASP A 90 -13.70 10.77 0.87
CA ASP A 90 -15.11 10.70 1.27
C ASP A 90 -15.33 9.37 2.01
N THR A 91 -15.58 9.45 3.32
CA THR A 91 -15.79 8.28 4.17
C THR A 91 -17.21 7.72 4.10
N HIS A 92 -18.18 8.46 3.57
CA HIS A 92 -19.54 7.99 3.39
C HIS A 92 -19.62 6.97 2.25
N VAL A 93 -19.02 7.28 1.10
CA VAL A 93 -18.95 6.35 -0.04
C VAL A 93 -17.67 5.49 -0.03
N GLY A 94 -16.72 5.81 0.85
CA GLY A 94 -15.45 5.10 0.95
C GLY A 94 -14.57 5.30 -0.29
N SER A 95 -14.30 6.56 -0.66
CA SER A 95 -13.52 6.90 -1.86
C SER A 95 -12.39 7.88 -1.59
N CYS A 96 -11.40 7.91 -2.50
CA CYS A 96 -10.32 8.87 -2.47
C CYS A 96 -9.97 9.35 -3.89
N THR A 97 -9.69 10.64 -4.03
CA THR A 97 -9.34 11.29 -5.31
C THR A 97 -7.88 11.11 -5.73
N CYS A 98 -7.07 10.37 -4.97
CA CYS A 98 -5.64 10.23 -5.27
C CYS A 98 -5.38 9.27 -6.45
N PRO A 99 -4.30 9.47 -7.24
CA PRO A 99 -4.00 8.61 -8.39
C PRO A 99 -3.81 7.13 -8.06
N ASP A 100 -3.33 6.84 -6.85
CA ASP A 100 -3.15 5.46 -6.38
C ASP A 100 -4.49 4.75 -6.14
N TRP A 101 -5.52 5.48 -5.70
CA TRP A 101 -6.87 4.95 -5.55
C TRP A 101 -7.46 4.58 -6.90
N GLU A 102 -7.39 5.52 -7.86
CA GLU A 102 -7.85 5.31 -9.22
C GLU A 102 -7.12 4.14 -9.89
N PHE A 103 -5.80 4.06 -9.74
CA PHE A 103 -5.02 2.95 -10.27
C PHE A 103 -5.47 1.59 -9.70
N GLN A 104 -5.74 1.51 -8.39
CA GLN A 104 -6.23 0.28 -7.76
C GLN A 104 -7.61 -0.13 -8.29
N LEU A 105 -8.52 0.83 -8.47
CA LEU A 105 -9.82 0.58 -9.12
C LEU A 105 -9.64 0.07 -10.55
N GLN A 106 -8.79 0.70 -11.35
CA GLN A 106 -8.48 0.26 -12.72
C GLN A 106 -7.85 -1.14 -12.78
N LYS A 107 -7.21 -1.60 -11.69
CA LYS A 107 -6.69 -2.96 -11.55
C LYS A 107 -7.72 -3.96 -11.03
N GLY A 108 -8.97 -3.53 -10.83
CA GLY A 108 -10.08 -4.38 -10.41
C GLY A 108 -10.05 -4.71 -8.92
N LEU A 109 -9.40 -3.90 -8.07
CA LEU A 109 -9.51 -4.07 -6.62
C LEU A 109 -10.88 -3.54 -6.17
N GLU A 110 -11.66 -4.40 -5.53
CA GLU A 110 -12.99 -4.04 -5.00
C GLU A 110 -12.88 -3.14 -3.77
N THR A 111 -11.78 -3.26 -3.03
CA THR A 111 -11.50 -2.49 -1.81
C THR A 111 -10.13 -1.79 -1.93
N PRO A 112 -10.02 -0.73 -2.74
CA PRO A 112 -8.79 0.05 -2.81
C PRO A 112 -8.41 0.56 -1.42
N THR A 113 -7.12 0.63 -1.15
CA THR A 113 -6.59 1.17 0.10
C THR A 113 -5.39 2.05 -0.22
N CYS A 114 -5.57 3.37 -0.10
CA CYS A 114 -4.51 4.35 -0.27
C CYS A 114 -4.06 4.89 1.09
N LYS A 115 -2.91 5.57 1.11
CA LYS A 115 -2.37 6.17 2.33
C LYS A 115 -3.28 7.25 2.94
N HIS A 116 -4.08 7.94 2.12
CA HIS A 116 -4.98 9.01 2.58
C HIS A 116 -6.17 8.45 3.36
N MET A 117 -6.78 7.36 2.88
CA MET A 117 -7.84 6.66 3.62
C MET A 117 -7.37 6.18 4.99
N ILE A 118 -6.15 5.62 5.05
CA ILE A 118 -5.55 5.20 6.32
C ILE A 118 -5.37 6.39 7.26
N ARG A 119 -4.85 7.52 6.76
CA ARG A 119 -4.66 8.72 7.59
C ARG A 119 -5.97 9.26 8.13
N VAL A 120 -7.02 9.29 7.31
CA VAL A 120 -8.35 9.75 7.73
C VAL A 120 -8.97 8.80 8.75
N ALA A 121 -8.85 7.48 8.57
CA ALA A 121 -9.31 6.51 9.55
C ALA A 121 -8.62 6.72 10.92
N GLN A 122 -7.29 6.90 10.92
CA GLN A 122 -6.54 7.21 12.14
C GLN A 122 -6.97 8.54 12.78
N TYR A 123 -7.24 9.56 11.96
CA TYR A 123 -7.71 10.86 12.44
C TYR A 123 -9.08 10.74 13.13
N ILE A 124 -10.02 10.00 12.53
CA ILE A 124 -11.35 9.75 13.10
C ILE A 124 -11.24 8.97 14.40
N GLU A 125 -10.42 7.91 14.45
CA GLU A 125 -10.20 7.10 15.65
C GLU A 125 -9.59 7.91 16.81
N CYS A 126 -8.73 8.90 16.52
CA CYS A 126 -8.16 9.78 17.55
C CYS A 126 -9.10 10.92 17.97
N ALA A 127 -10.08 11.28 17.14
CA ALA A 127 -11.04 12.34 17.43
C ALA A 127 -12.29 11.84 18.18
N ALA A 128 -12.47 10.52 18.27
CA ALA A 128 -13.54 9.84 19.01
C ALA A 128 -13.13 9.57 20.48
#